data_AF-A0A4Y7STS2-F1
#
_entry.id   AF-A0A4Y7STS2-F1
#
_cell.length_a   1.000
_cell.length_b   1.000
_cell.length_c   1.000
_cell.angle_alpha   90.00
_cell.angle_beta   90.00
_cell.angle_gamma   90.00
#
_symmetry.space_group_name_H-M   'P 1'
#
loop_
_entity.id
_entity.type
_entity.pdbx_description
1 polymer ?
#
loop_
_entity_poly.entity_id
_entity_poly.type
_entity_poly.pdbx_seq_one_letter_code
_entity_poly.pdbx_strand_id
1 'polypeptide(L)' 'CFPGTRKKVIKKIHSWIDSSLLLNNPHIMWIYGYAGCGKSAIAQVIAEYMSDQKRLAASFFFFRG' A
#
# COMPACT_ATOMS: atom_id res chain seq x y z
N CYS A 1 2.75 -17.11 -7.43
CA CYS A 1 2.16 -16.13 -6.49
C CYS A 1 0.94 -16.78 -5.85
N PHE A 2 0.90 -16.93 -4.52
CA PHE A 2 -0.22 -17.63 -3.89
C PHE A 2 -1.52 -16.83 -4.04
N PRO A 3 -2.61 -17.42 -4.56
CA PRO A 3 -3.89 -16.75 -4.68
C PRO A 3 -4.37 -16.24 -3.32
N GLY A 4 -4.75 -14.96 -3.26
CA GLY A 4 -5.36 -14.36 -2.06
C GLY A 4 -4.41 -13.69 -1.06
N THR A 5 -3.10 -13.97 -1.09
CA THR A 5 -2.15 -13.34 -0.13
C THR A 5 -2.03 -11.84 -0.36
N ARG A 6 -2.05 -11.39 -1.63
CA ARG A 6 -2.07 -9.96 -1.99
C ARG A 6 -3.33 -9.25 -1.47
N LYS A 7 -4.49 -9.90 -1.53
CA LYS A 7 -5.76 -9.32 -1.04
C LYS A 7 -5.73 -9.04 0.46
N LYS A 8 -5.13 -9.95 1.25
CA LYS A 8 -4.98 -9.77 2.70
C LYS A 8 -4.10 -8.57 3.04
N VAL A 9 -2.96 -8.41 2.35
CA VAL A 9 -2.04 -7.29 2.57
C VAL A 9 -2.69 -5.97 2.18
N ILE A 10 -3.32 -5.89 1.01
CA ILE A 10 -4.04 -4.70 0.53
C ILE A 10 -5.13 -4.29 1.54
N LYS A 11 -5.95 -5.24 2.00
CA LYS A 11 -6.99 -4.96 3.01
C LYS A 11 -6.42 -4.40 4.31
N LYS A 12 -5.27 -4.92 4.76
CA LYS A 12 -4.57 -4.42 5.95
C LYS A 12 -4.10 -2.97 5.76
N ILE A 13 -3.56 -2.64 4.58
CA ILE A 13 -3.12 -1.28 4.25
C ILE A 13 -4.32 -0.32 4.23
N HIS A 14 -5.45 -0.68 3.61
CA HIS A 14 -6.66 0.15 3.64
C HIS A 14 -7.15 0.41 5.06
N SER A 15 -7.25 -0.64 5.88
CA SER A 15 -7.67 -0.49 7.28
C SER A 15 -6.71 0.41 8.08
N TRP A 16 -5.43 0.44 7.73
CA TRP A 16 -4.45 1.32 8.36
C TRP A 16 -4.62 2.78 7.89
N ILE A 17 -4.81 3.00 6.59
CA ILE A 17 -5.08 4.34 6.01
C ILE A 17 -6.36 4.95 6.56
N ASP A 18 -7.39 4.13 6.78
CA ASP A 18 -8.69 4.57 7.30
C ASP A 18 -8.74 4.59 8.83
N SER A 19 -7.67 4.16 9.51
CA SER A 19 -7.60 4.25 10.97
C SER A 19 -7.51 5.72 11.40
N SER A 20 -8.31 6.11 12.39
CA SER A 20 -8.41 7.49 12.86
C SER A 20 -7.05 8.01 13.34
N LEU A 21 -6.69 9.22 12.91
CA LEU A 21 -5.50 9.95 13.38
C LEU A 21 -5.53 10.23 14.89
N LEU A 22 -6.70 10.15 15.52
CA LEU A 22 -6.90 10.36 16.96
C LEU A 22 -6.51 9.12 17.80
N LEU A 23 -6.40 7.96 17.16
CA LEU A 23 -5.79 6.78 17.76
C LEU A 23 -4.30 6.91 17.46
N ASN A 24 -3.43 6.80 18.49
CA ASN A 24 -1.96 6.88 18.42
C ASN A 24 -1.33 5.80 17.49
N ASN A 25 -1.74 5.74 16.24
CA ASN A 25 -1.34 4.77 15.25
C ASN A 25 -0.15 5.31 14.47
N PRO A 26 0.81 4.45 14.07
CA PRO A 26 1.96 4.88 13.29
C PRO A 26 1.49 5.45 11.94
N HIS A 27 2.04 6.60 11.53
CA HIS A 27 1.72 7.28 10.26
C HIS A 27 2.59 6.83 9.08
N ILE A 28 3.57 5.96 9.34
CA ILE A 28 4.42 5.36 8.31
C ILE A 28 4.25 3.85 8.36
N MET A 29 3.89 3.25 7.22
CA MET A 29 3.80 1.80 7.05
C MET A 29 4.92 1.30 6.14
N TRP A 30 5.71 0.34 6.66
CA TRP A 30 6.78 -0.30 5.89
C TRP A 30 6.36 -1.68 5.37
N ILE A 31 6.45 -1.89 4.06
CA ILE A 31 6.15 -3.18 3.42
C ILE A 31 7.46 -3.85 3.02
N TYR A 32 7.73 -5.04 3.57
CA TYR A 32 8.93 -5.82 3.29
C TYR A 32 8.58 -7.24 2.84
N GLY A 33 9.57 -7.92 2.27
CA GLY A 33 9.44 -9.28 1.73
C GLY A 33 10.48 -9.55 0.64
N TYR A 34 10.56 -10.80 0.17
CA TYR A 34 11.57 -11.21 -0.81
C TYR A 34 11.50 -10.41 -2.12
N ALA A 35 12.62 -10.38 -2.84
CA ALA A 35 12.67 -9.84 -4.20
C ALA A 35 11.68 -10.60 -5.09
N GLY A 36 11.02 -9.89 -6.02
CA GLY A 36 10.03 -10.49 -6.91
C GLY A 36 8.65 -10.77 -6.29
N CYS A 37 8.42 -10.55 -5.00
CA CYS A 37 7.10 -10.76 -4.37
C CYS A 37 6.03 -9.73 -4.76
N GLY A 38 6.35 -8.74 -5.60
CA GLY A 38 5.38 -7.74 -6.08
C GLY A 38 5.09 -6.62 -5.09
N LYS A 39 6.04 -6.25 -4.22
CA LYS A 39 5.88 -5.11 -3.28
C LYS A 39 5.55 -3.80 -4.02
N SER A 40 6.26 -3.50 -5.10
CA SER A 40 5.99 -2.32 -5.94
C SER A 40 4.60 -2.38 -6.58
N ALA A 41 4.15 -3.57 -6.99
CA ALA A 41 2.79 -3.76 -7.51
C ALA A 41 1.72 -3.52 -6.44
N ILE A 42 1.97 -3.91 -5.17
CA ILE A 42 1.07 -3.57 -4.06
C ILE A 42 1.02 -2.05 -3.86
N ALA A 43 2.18 -1.39 -3.84
CA ALA A 43 2.25 0.07 -3.70
C ALA A 43 1.49 0.79 -4.84
N GLN A 44 1.63 0.31 -6.08
CA GLN A 44 0.90 0.83 -7.22
C GLN A 44 -0.61 0.69 -7.06
N VAL A 45 -1.11 -0.50 -6.71
CA VAL A 45 -2.55 -0.73 -6.51
C VAL A 45 -3.13 0.17 -5.42
N ILE A 46 -2.39 0.40 -4.33
CA ILE A 46 -2.82 1.31 -3.26
C ILE A 46 -2.82 2.77 -3.73
N ALA A 47 -1.81 3.18 -4.50
CA ALA A 47 -1.74 4.54 -5.05
C ALA A 47 -2.91 4.80 -6.01
N GLU A 48 -3.18 3.89 -6.94
CA GLU A 48 -4.32 3.96 -7.87
C GLU A 48 -5.64 4.09 -7.10
N TYR A 49 -5.89 3.20 -6.12
CA TYR A 49 -7.10 3.28 -5.30
C TYR A 49 -7.22 4.63 -4.56
N MET A 50 -6.16 5.13 -3.95
CA MET A 50 -6.22 6.40 -3.22
C MET A 50 -6.35 7.61 -4.16
N SER A 51 -5.87 7.49 -5.39
CA SER A 51 -6.08 8.49 -6.45
C SER A 51 -7.55 8.53 -6.85
N ASP A 52 -8.18 7.37 -7.06
CA ASP A 52 -9.61 7.27 -7.37
C ASP A 52 -10.49 7.86 -6.27
N GLN A 53 -10.08 7.69 -5.00
CA GLN A 53 -10.77 8.27 -3.84
C GLN A 53 -10.44 9.76 -3.62
N LYS A 54 -9.62 10.39 -4.47
CA LYS A 54 -9.13 11.78 -4.32
C LYS A 54 -8.43 12.06 -2.97
N ARG A 55 -7.79 11.04 -2.40
CA ARG A 55 -7.06 11.10 -1.12
C ARG A 55 -5.55 10.96 -1.28
N LEU A 56 -5.05 10.64 -2.48
CA LEU A 56 -3.62 10.54 -2.75
C LEU A 56 -2.99 11.93 -2.87
N ALA A 57 -2.03 12.25 -2.00
CA ALA A 57 -1.23 13.46 -2.11
C ALA A 57 -0.14 13.35 -3.19
N ALA A 58 0.62 12.25 -3.16
CA ALA A 58 1.68 11.96 -4.14
C ALA A 58 2.05 10.47 -4.13
N SER A 59 2.63 9.98 -5.21
CA SER A 59 3.28 8.67 -5.28
C SER A 59 4.54 8.73 -6.14
N PHE A 60 5.58 7.96 -5.77
CA PHE A 60 6.86 7.94 -6.48
C PHE A 60 7.29 6.49 -6.70
N PHE A 61 7.65 6.16 -7.94
CA PHE A 61 8.14 4.84 -8.33
C PHE A 61 9.47 4.99 -9.05
N PHE A 62 10.46 4.21 -8.62
CA PHE A 62 11.78 4.19 -9.25
C PHE A 62 11.83 3.09 -10.30
N PHE A 63 12.10 3.47 -11.54
CA PHE A 63 12.44 2.57 -12.61
C PHE A 63 13.93 2.70 -12.92
N ARG A 64 14.65 1.57 -13.00
CA ARG A 64 16.01 1.52 -13.53
C ARG A 64 15.90 0.90 -14.93
N GLY A 65 16.07 1.75 -15.94
CA GLY A 65 16.29 1.32 -17.32
C GLY A 65 17.71 0.83 -17.53
#